data_AF-A0A174XKD6-F1
#
_entry.id   AF-A0A174XKD6-F1
#
_cell.length_a   1.000
_cell.length_b   1.000
_cell.length_c   1.000
_cell.angle_alpha   90.00
_cell.angle_beta   90.00
_cell.angle_gamma   90.00
#
_symmetry.space_group_name_H-M   'P 1'
#
loop_
_entity.id
_entity.type
_entity.pdbx_description
1 polymer ?
#
loop_
_entity_poly.entity_id
_entity_poly.type
_entity_poly.pdbx_seq_one_letter_code
_entity_poly.pdbx_strand_id
1 'polypeptide(L)' 'MIVLYHETTLRLEQPLACVGREDLDFGKGFYLTRLRDQAERWAIRVQLIRLSSDAWINMYEFD' A
#
# COMPACT_ATOMS: atom_id res chain seq x y z
N MET A 1 -1.77 8.64 17.61
CA MET A 1 -1.20 9.01 16.30
C MET A 1 -0.19 7.98 15.83
N ILE A 2 -0.62 7.12 14.91
CA ILE A 2 0.17 6.11 14.21
C ILE A 2 0.19 6.49 12.73
N VAL A 3 1.37 6.50 12.11
CA VAL A 3 1.50 6.64 10.65
C VAL A 3 1.65 5.27 10.02
N LEU A 4 0.86 5.02 8.99
CA LEU A 4 0.87 3.78 8.22
C LEU A 4 1.20 4.07 6.76
N TYR A 5 1.94 3.15 6.14
CA TYR A 5 2.46 3.26 4.79
C TYR A 5 1.90 2.16 3.90
N HIS A 6 1.53 2.52 2.66
CA HIS A 6 1.15 1.59 1.59
C HIS A 6 1.93 1.89 0.32
N GLU A 7 2.59 0.89 -0.22
CA GLU A 7 3.22 0.96 -1.54
C GLU A 7 2.24 0.67 -2.67
N THR A 8 2.45 1.31 -3.82
CA THR A 8 1.67 1.03 -5.03
C THR A 8 2.39 1.57 -6.25
N THR A 9 2.00 1.13 -7.45
CA THR A 9 2.48 1.70 -8.72
C THR A 9 1.57 2.80 -9.24
N LEU A 10 0.49 3.11 -8.53
CA LEU A 10 -0.50 4.12 -8.90
C LEU A 10 -0.45 5.26 -7.89
N ARG A 11 -0.55 6.50 -8.37
CA ARG A 11 -0.80 7.63 -7.47
C ARG A 11 -2.23 7.49 -6.91
N LEU A 12 -2.36 7.22 -5.60
CA LEU A 12 -3.64 7.00 -4.93
C LEU A 12 -3.96 8.17 -4.00
N GLU A 13 -4.94 8.98 -4.38
CA GLU A 13 -5.38 10.11 -3.54
C GLU A 13 -6.47 9.70 -2.54
N GLN A 14 -7.35 8.78 -2.92
CA GLN A 14 -8.46 8.30 -2.09
C GLN A 14 -8.64 6.79 -2.27
N PRO A 15 -7.98 5.95 -1.44
CA PRO A 15 -8.09 4.50 -1.55
C PRO A 15 -9.46 4.00 -1.08
N LEU A 16 -9.99 2.98 -1.75
CA LEU A 16 -11.21 2.29 -1.33
C LEU A 16 -10.84 1.05 -0.51
N ALA A 17 -10.95 1.13 0.82
CA ALA A 17 -10.59 0.05 1.73
C ALA A 17 -11.55 -1.16 1.67
N CYS A 18 -12.76 -1.00 1.14
CA CYS A 18 -13.79 -2.05 1.09
C CYS A 18 -13.85 -2.82 -0.24
N VAL A 19 -12.85 -2.64 -1.11
CA VAL A 19 -12.77 -3.28 -2.42
C VAL A 19 -11.70 -4.38 -2.40
N GLY A 20 -11.96 -5.50 -3.06
CA GLY A 20 -11.03 -6.62 -3.13
C GLY A 20 -11.75 -7.97 -3.17
N ARG A 21 -10.96 -9.04 -3.06
CA ARG A 21 -11.46 -10.42 -2.94
C ARG A 21 -12.09 -10.61 -1.56
N GLU A 22 -13.22 -11.32 -1.50
CA GLU A 22 -13.91 -11.64 -0.24
C GLU A 22 -13.08 -12.57 0.64
N ASP A 23 -12.43 -13.56 0.02
CA ASP A 23 -11.83 -14.71 0.71
C ASP A 23 -10.34 -14.49 1.05
N LEU A 24 -10.00 -13.34 1.63
CA LEU A 24 -8.66 -13.09 2.18
C LEU A 24 -8.65 -13.32 3.69
N ASP A 25 -7.49 -13.67 4.25
CA ASP A 25 -7.32 -13.99 5.68
C ASP A 25 -7.84 -12.90 6.64
N PHE A 26 -7.90 -11.65 6.17
CA PHE A 26 -8.36 -10.48 6.93
C PHE A 26 -9.52 -9.74 6.24
N GLY A 27 -10.20 -10.39 5.28
CA GLY A 27 -11.25 -9.77 4.47
C GLY A 27 -10.72 -8.75 3.46
N LYS A 28 -11.63 -7.92 2.93
CA LYS A 28 -11.29 -6.92 1.92
C LYS A 28 -10.44 -5.79 2.49
N GLY A 29 -9.47 -5.37 1.69
CA GLY A 29 -8.60 -4.25 2.01
C GLY A 29 -7.28 -4.32 1.27
N PHE A 30 -6.34 -3.52 1.74
CA PHE A 30 -4.96 -3.49 1.27
C PHE A 30 -4.03 -3.42 2.47
N TYR A 31 -2.79 -3.84 2.26
CA TYR A 31 -1.82 -3.94 3.33
C TYR A 31 -1.22 -2.58 3.68
N LEU A 32 -1.01 -2.40 4.98
CA LEU A 32 -0.34 -1.26 5.58
C LEU A 32 0.81 -1.74 6.47
N THR A 33 1.84 -0.92 6.60
CA THR A 33 2.93 -1.15 7.56
C THR A 33 3.27 0.12 8.34
N ARG A 34 3.74 -0.02 9.58
CA ARG A 34 4.34 1.09 10.36
C ARG A 34 5.80 1.35 9.97
N LEU A 35 6.43 0.42 9.26
CA LEU A 35 7.85 0.46 8.93
C LEU A 35 8.04 1.10 7.55
N ARG A 36 8.42 2.38 7.55
CA ARG A 36 8.65 3.13 6.29
C ARG A 36 9.66 2.44 5.38
N ASP A 37 10.81 1.99 5.92
CA ASP A 37 11.84 1.30 5.15
C ASP A 37 11.36 -0.02 4.52
N GLN A 38 10.34 -0.65 5.13
CA GLN A 38 9.71 -1.84 4.55
C GLN A 38 8.84 -1.45 3.35
N ALA A 39 8.01 -0.41 3.49
CA ALA A 39 7.20 0.12 2.40
C ALA A 39 8.05 0.59 1.22
N GLU A 40 9.16 1.29 1.48
CA GLU A 40 10.08 1.78 0.44
C GLU A 40 10.72 0.63 -0.37
N ARG A 41 11.28 -0.37 0.33
CA ARG A 41 11.86 -1.55 -0.34
C ARG A 41 10.81 -2.34 -1.11
N TRP A 42 9.61 -2.43 -0.56
CA TRP A 42 8.54 -3.18 -1.19
C TRP A 42 7.93 -2.42 -2.38
N ALA A 43 7.89 -1.08 -2.36
CA ALA A 43 7.50 -0.25 -3.51
C ALA A 43 8.37 -0.51 -4.74
N ILE A 44 9.69 -0.57 -4.57
CA ILE A 44 10.64 -0.93 -5.64
C ILE A 44 10.34 -2.33 -6.17
N ARG A 45 10.08 -3.29 -5.28
CA ARG A 45 9.74 -4.66 -5.69
C ARG A 45 8.42 -4.72 -6.46
N VAL A 46 7.38 -4.04 -6.00
CA VAL A 46 6.07 -4.02 -6.66
C VAL A 46 6.17 -3.33 -8.02
N GLN A 47 6.92 -2.24 -8.13
CA GLN A 47 7.24 -1.57 -9.41
C GLN A 47 7.82 -2.55 -10.42
N LEU A 48 8.83 -3.33 -10.02
CA LEU A 48 9.45 -4.34 -10.88
C LEU A 48 8.48 -5.48 -11.24
N ILE A 49 7.73 -6.01 -10.28
CA ILE A 49 6.74 -7.10 -10.52
C ILE A 49 5.64 -6.66 -11.48
N ARG A 50 5.22 -5.40 -11.39
CA ARG A 50 4.15 -4.83 -12.23
C ARG A 50 4.66 -4.22 -13.53
N LEU A 51 5.98 -4.21 -13.77
CA LEU A 51 6.61 -3.56 -14.92
C LEU A 51 6.19 -2.08 -15.06
N SER A 52 6.06 -1.39 -13.93
CA SER A 52 5.70 0.03 -13.87
C SER A 52 6.96 0.90 -13.92
N SER A 53 6.87 2.09 -14.51
CA SER A 53 7.88 3.15 -14.35
C SER A 53 7.80 3.83 -12.98
N ASP A 54 6.69 3.66 -12.28
CA ASP A 54 6.34 4.44 -11.10
C ASP A 54 6.27 3.56 -9.85
N ALA A 55 6.77 4.12 -8.75
CA ALA A 55 6.65 3.58 -7.40
C ALA A 55 6.20 4.71 -6.47
N TRP A 56 5.11 4.48 -5.74
CA TRP A 56 4.50 5.43 -4.83
C TRP A 56 4.39 4.82 -3.44
N ILE A 57 4.46 5.69 -2.43
CA ILE A 57 4.18 5.35 -1.04
C ILE A 57 3.15 6.33 -0.53
N ASN A 58 1.98 5.81 -0.18
CA ASN A 58 0.93 6.58 0.46
C ASN A 58 1.12 6.54 1.98
N MET A 59 0.84 7.66 2.62
CA MET A 59 0.93 7.84 4.07
C MET A 59 -0.46 8.10 4.62
N TYR A 60 -0.82 7.40 5.69
CA TYR A 60 -2.10 7.54 6.36
C TYR A 60 -1.87 7.75 7.85
N GLU A 61 -2.48 8.80 8.40
CA GLU A 61 -2.44 9.14 9.82
C GLU A 61 -3.68 8.59 10.51
N PHE A 62 -3.47 7.86 11.60
CA PHE A 62 -4.53 7.29 12.44
C PHE A 62 -4.35 7.78 13.87
N ASP A 63 -5.45 8.12 14.53
CA ASP A 63 -5.44 8.55 15.94
C ASP A 63 -5.25 7.40 16.92
#